data_AF-A0A812RLV0-F1
#
_entry.id   AF-A0A812RLV0-F1
#
_cell.length_a   1.000
_cell.length_b   1.000
_cell.length_c   1.000
_cell.angle_alpha   90.00
_cell.angle_beta   90.00
_cell.angle_gamma   90.00
#
_symmetry.space_group_name_H-M   'P 1'
#
loop_
_entity.id
_entity.type
_entity.pdbx_description
1 polymer ?
#
loop_
_entity_poly.entity_id
_entity_poly.type
_entity_poly.pdbx_seq_one_letter_code
_entity_poly.pdbx_strand_id
1 'polypeptide(L)'
;MAKATIHYRFQIEQQNFQTRVSEILGKKQQKLWEIQARVDSGKREVHCAKVWAKTFVDTLDQHFRNAVGRMAQEVVSHMSKILTNPGSACEQAIERSFTKRNWRHVVMYAIDPTQYLFMEFHKEWETFKQGLVDRYCQELKNNFGNCLRVAEERMQDLLAGGNLDGVKDLTMNKLSHVLKEVCAELADDSLSAVLCGCLPSFQAAPDWTLNDFGQFVQFASVELRRYRANMRETETTVERRMEAELTRQKSEFWKCISGCPARCPGCGTKCNLEHENHWPERPHECRRHVYPAFNGWQKQDGRKPFLLHCRAKAQWQIARTRPPIEAGGPERYWDNFQAMLEDEHPDWLCPCTRKPLATMEPLEDYEEDCETAPDEIQREIEENRRAWANCKDALLEHFTSMADDPDIPWLEKYKREGGALSREDFASIRDELFAVTPLESLEAMDSMMPLDDPLDESGY
;
A
#
# COMPACT_ATOMS: atom_id res chain seq x y z
N MET A 1 3.90 -64.26 87.72
CA MET A 1 3.19 -64.38 86.42
C MET A 1 2.42 -63.13 86.02
N ALA A 2 1.62 -62.48 86.89
CA ALA A 2 0.79 -61.31 86.52
C ALA A 2 1.54 -60.10 85.92
N LYS A 3 2.75 -59.76 86.39
CA LYS A 3 3.57 -58.66 85.84
C LYS A 3 4.04 -58.90 84.40
N ALA A 4 4.33 -60.15 84.03
CA ALA A 4 4.79 -60.49 82.68
C ALA A 4 3.65 -60.38 81.66
N THR A 5 2.43 -60.77 82.04
CA THR A 5 1.24 -60.67 81.18
C THR A 5 0.83 -59.21 80.91
N ILE A 6 0.94 -58.33 81.91
CA ILE A 6 0.66 -56.89 81.75
C ILE A 6 1.70 -56.24 80.84
N HIS A 7 2.99 -56.57 81.01
CA HIS A 7 4.06 -56.01 80.18
C HIS A 7 3.93 -56.45 78.71
N TYR A 8 3.59 -57.72 78.48
CA TYR A 8 3.35 -58.26 77.13
C TYR A 8 2.13 -57.61 76.46
N ARG A 9 1.02 -57.41 77.17
CA ARG A 9 -0.14 -56.67 76.63
C ARG A 9 0.19 -55.23 76.28
N PHE A 10 0.95 -54.54 77.14
CA PHE A 10 1.38 -53.17 76.87
C PHE A 10 2.28 -53.08 75.64
N GLN A 11 3.21 -54.01 75.46
CA GLN A 11 4.05 -54.07 74.26
C GLN A 11 3.22 -54.31 72.99
N ILE A 12 2.24 -55.22 73.04
CA ILE A 12 1.34 -55.47 71.89
C ILE A 12 0.50 -54.23 71.57
N GLU A 13 -0.05 -53.55 72.58
CA GLU A 13 -0.84 -52.33 72.36
C GLU A 13 0.01 -51.18 71.81
N GLN A 14 1.25 -51.03 72.32
CA GLN A 14 2.20 -50.05 71.81
C GLN A 14 2.57 -50.33 70.34
N GLN A 15 2.80 -51.61 69.99
CA GLN A 15 3.11 -52.02 68.63
C GLN A 15 1.90 -51.82 67.71
N ASN A 16 0.69 -52.17 68.15
CA ASN A 16 -0.55 -51.93 67.39
C ASN A 16 -0.84 -50.44 67.19
N PHE A 17 -0.57 -49.60 68.19
CA PHE A 17 -0.69 -48.15 68.07
C PHE A 17 0.32 -47.58 67.07
N GLN A 18 1.59 -48.00 67.13
CA GLN A 18 2.61 -47.59 66.16
C GLN A 18 2.26 -48.00 64.73
N THR A 19 1.75 -49.22 64.53
CA THR A 19 1.28 -49.69 63.21
C THR A 19 0.12 -48.83 62.70
N ARG A 20 -0.88 -48.53 63.54
CA ARG A 20 -2.01 -47.67 63.15
C ARG A 20 -1.59 -46.23 62.83
N VAL A 21 -0.66 -45.66 63.59
CA VAL A 21 -0.11 -44.32 63.32
C VAL A 21 0.64 -44.32 61.99
N SER A 22 1.45 -45.35 61.72
CA SER A 22 2.14 -45.52 60.43
C SER A 22 1.18 -45.65 59.25
N GLU A 23 0.11 -46.44 59.39
CA GLU A 23 -0.93 -46.56 58.35
C GLU A 23 -1.67 -45.24 58.09
N ILE A 24 -2.01 -44.49 59.14
CA ILE A 24 -2.69 -43.19 59.00
C ILE A 24 -1.78 -42.18 58.31
N LEU A 25 -0.50 -42.13 58.68
CA LEU A 25 0.49 -41.27 58.04
C LEU A 25 0.72 -41.65 56.57
N GLY A 26 0.81 -42.95 56.26
CA GLY A 26 0.90 -43.44 54.89
C GLY A 26 -0.31 -43.04 54.03
N LYS A 27 -1.54 -43.22 54.54
CA LYS A 27 -2.78 -42.81 53.85
C LYS A 27 -2.86 -41.29 53.65
N LYS A 28 -2.39 -40.50 54.61
CA LYS A 28 -2.36 -39.02 54.49
C LYS A 28 -1.36 -38.57 53.43
N GLN A 29 -0.18 -39.19 53.38
CA GLN A 29 0.85 -38.88 52.41
C GLN A 29 0.41 -39.27 50.99
N GLN A 30 -0.22 -40.44 50.83
CA GLN A 30 -0.81 -40.85 49.55
C GLN A 30 -1.85 -39.84 49.03
N LYS A 31 -2.79 -39.38 49.89
CA LYS A 31 -3.77 -38.37 49.49
C LYS A 31 -3.15 -37.03 49.10
N LEU A 32 -2.07 -36.61 49.76
CA LEU A 32 -1.35 -35.38 49.41
C LEU A 32 -0.65 -35.50 48.05
N TRP A 33 -0.06 -36.66 47.76
CA TRP A 33 0.50 -36.97 46.43
C TRP A 33 -0.56 -36.99 45.34
N GLU A 34 -1.72 -37.59 45.60
CA GLU A 34 -2.86 -37.58 44.66
C GLU A 34 -3.39 -36.16 44.41
N ILE A 35 -3.44 -35.30 45.43
CA ILE A 35 -3.83 -33.88 45.29
C ILE A 35 -2.77 -33.11 44.50
N GLN A 36 -1.48 -33.28 44.81
CA GLN A 36 -0.40 -32.62 44.09
C GLN A 36 -0.37 -33.04 42.62
N ALA A 37 -0.49 -34.34 42.33
CA ALA A 37 -0.58 -34.86 40.97
C ALA A 37 -1.80 -34.31 40.21
N ARG A 38 -2.94 -34.11 40.88
CA ARG A 38 -4.14 -33.48 40.30
C ARG A 38 -4.01 -31.97 40.09
N VAL A 39 -3.31 -31.29 40.99
CA VAL A 39 -3.01 -29.85 40.86
C VAL A 39 -2.02 -29.62 39.71
N ASP A 40 -1.02 -30.49 39.59
CA ASP A 40 -0.03 -30.44 38.52
C ASP A 40 -0.61 -30.89 37.17
N SER A 41 -1.58 -31.82 37.16
CA SER A 41 -2.36 -32.13 35.96
C SER A 41 -3.22 -30.93 35.55
N GLY A 42 -4.08 -30.39 36.44
CA GLY A 42 -4.93 -29.24 36.10
C GLY A 42 -4.14 -28.03 35.58
N LYS A 43 -2.94 -27.76 36.12
CA LYS A 43 -2.02 -26.73 35.58
C LYS A 43 -1.54 -27.04 34.16
N ARG A 44 -1.29 -28.30 33.84
CA ARG A 44 -0.91 -28.76 32.50
C ARG A 44 -2.04 -28.58 31.50
N GLU A 45 -3.28 -28.96 31.81
CA GLU A 45 -4.41 -28.77 30.89
C GLU A 45 -4.69 -27.28 30.64
N VAL A 46 -4.60 -26.44 31.67
CA VAL A 46 -4.66 -24.97 31.53
C VAL A 46 -3.56 -24.45 30.61
N HIS A 47 -2.32 -24.90 30.81
CA HIS A 47 -1.19 -24.50 29.97
C HIS A 47 -1.38 -24.93 28.51
N CYS A 48 -1.73 -26.20 28.28
CA CYS A 48 -1.97 -26.73 26.93
C CYS A 48 -3.10 -25.97 26.23
N ALA A 49 -4.21 -25.69 26.93
CA ALA A 49 -5.33 -24.92 26.39
C ALA A 49 -4.93 -23.50 26.01
N LYS A 50 -4.16 -22.81 26.87
CA LYS A 50 -3.64 -21.46 26.59
C LYS A 50 -2.70 -21.45 25.40
N VAL A 51 -1.75 -22.38 25.35
CA VAL A 51 -0.81 -22.46 24.22
C VAL A 51 -1.56 -22.80 22.94
N TRP A 52 -2.47 -23.76 22.96
CA TRP A 52 -3.27 -24.12 21.79
C TRP A 52 -4.11 -22.94 21.27
N ALA A 53 -4.85 -22.26 22.16
CA ALA A 53 -5.69 -21.12 21.78
C ALA A 53 -4.83 -19.97 21.25
N LYS A 54 -3.69 -19.68 21.88
CA LYS A 54 -2.74 -18.68 21.40
C LYS A 54 -2.18 -19.04 20.02
N THR A 55 -1.69 -20.26 19.83
CA THR A 55 -1.15 -20.70 18.53
C THR A 55 -2.23 -20.64 17.43
N PHE A 56 -3.47 -21.01 17.75
CA PHE A 56 -4.59 -20.90 16.81
C PHE A 56 -4.85 -19.44 16.42
N VAL A 57 -4.93 -18.54 17.40
CA VAL A 57 -5.15 -17.10 17.17
C VAL A 57 -3.98 -16.47 16.42
N ASP A 58 -2.73 -16.81 16.74
CA ASP A 58 -1.54 -16.31 16.04
C ASP A 58 -1.53 -16.77 14.57
N THR A 59 -1.90 -18.03 14.30
CA THR A 59 -2.00 -18.57 12.93
C THR A 59 -3.14 -17.89 12.17
N LEU A 60 -4.27 -17.66 12.84
CA LEU A 60 -5.40 -16.94 12.30
C LEU A 60 -5.00 -15.49 11.97
N ASP A 61 -4.33 -14.77 12.88
CA ASP A 61 -3.79 -13.41 12.66
C ASP A 61 -2.86 -13.37 11.44
N GLN A 62 -1.97 -14.36 11.28
CA GLN A 62 -1.11 -14.46 10.12
C GLN A 62 -1.90 -14.70 8.82
N HIS A 63 -2.93 -15.55 8.85
CA HIS A 63 -3.83 -15.73 7.71
C HIS A 63 -4.48 -14.40 7.31
N PHE A 64 -4.92 -13.61 8.30
CA PHE A 64 -5.48 -12.28 8.07
C PHE A 64 -4.47 -11.31 7.44
N ARG A 65 -3.24 -11.26 7.96
CA ARG A 65 -2.16 -10.44 7.35
C ARG A 65 -1.94 -10.81 5.88
N ASN A 66 -1.90 -12.11 5.59
CA ASN A 66 -1.74 -12.60 4.24
C ASN A 66 -2.94 -12.23 3.34
N ALA A 67 -4.17 -12.26 3.88
CA ALA A 67 -5.36 -11.86 3.14
C ALA A 67 -5.39 -10.36 2.81
N VAL A 68 -4.99 -9.51 3.77
CA VAL A 68 -4.82 -8.07 3.54
C VAL A 68 -3.77 -7.81 2.47
N GLY A 69 -2.63 -8.51 2.52
CA GLY A 69 -1.59 -8.42 1.49
C GLY A 69 -2.08 -8.83 0.10
N ARG A 70 -2.88 -9.90 0.00
CA ARG A 70 -3.50 -10.33 -1.28
C ARG A 70 -4.46 -9.27 -1.82
N MET A 71 -5.31 -8.71 -0.97
CA MET A 71 -6.24 -7.64 -1.37
C MET A 71 -5.47 -6.41 -1.88
N ALA A 72 -4.43 -5.98 -1.18
CA ALA A 72 -3.61 -4.85 -1.63
C ALA A 72 -2.91 -5.17 -2.97
N GLN A 73 -2.46 -6.41 -3.16
CA GLN A 73 -1.90 -6.89 -4.41
C GLN A 73 -2.92 -6.88 -5.56
N GLU A 74 -4.20 -7.09 -5.30
CA GLU A 74 -5.26 -6.95 -6.32
C GLU A 74 -5.38 -5.50 -6.80
N VAL A 75 -5.31 -4.52 -5.89
CA VAL A 75 -5.28 -3.09 -6.24
C VAL A 75 -4.05 -2.80 -7.10
N VAL A 76 -2.87 -3.21 -6.65
CA VAL A 76 -1.62 -3.04 -7.41
C VAL A 76 -1.72 -3.70 -8.79
N SER A 77 -2.23 -4.93 -8.87
CA SER A 77 -2.39 -5.65 -10.14
C SER A 77 -3.35 -4.94 -11.10
N HIS A 78 -4.44 -4.35 -10.58
CA HIS A 78 -5.32 -3.51 -11.36
C HIS A 78 -4.59 -2.28 -11.90
N MET A 79 -3.87 -1.57 -11.02
CA MET A 79 -3.11 -0.38 -11.39
C MET A 79 -2.02 -0.68 -12.42
N SER A 80 -1.29 -1.80 -12.31
CA SER A 80 -0.26 -2.20 -13.29
C SER A 80 -0.80 -2.44 -14.70
N LYS A 81 -2.08 -2.83 -14.84
CA LYS A 81 -2.73 -2.99 -16.16
C LYS A 81 -3.02 -1.66 -16.81
N ILE A 82 -3.23 -0.61 -16.00
CA ILE A 82 -3.48 0.75 -16.47
C ILE A 82 -2.12 1.43 -16.63
N LEU A 83 -1.35 1.59 -15.56
CA LEU A 83 -0.08 2.33 -15.53
C LEU A 83 1.08 1.34 -15.38
N THR A 84 1.63 0.88 -16.50
CA THR A 84 2.69 -0.15 -16.48
C THR A 84 4.07 0.42 -16.14
N ASN A 85 4.38 1.61 -16.63
CA ASN A 85 5.65 2.30 -16.39
C ASN A 85 5.46 3.83 -16.55
N PRO A 86 6.44 4.65 -16.15
CA PRO A 86 6.32 6.11 -16.24
C PRO A 86 6.09 6.64 -17.66
N GLY A 87 6.67 5.99 -18.68
CA GLY A 87 6.42 6.36 -20.07
C GLY A 87 4.97 6.19 -20.48
N SER A 88 4.37 5.04 -20.16
CA SER A 88 2.95 4.76 -20.39
C SER A 88 2.05 5.68 -19.58
N ALA A 89 2.43 6.02 -18.34
CA ALA A 89 1.70 6.98 -17.52
C ALA A 89 1.70 8.38 -18.15
N CYS A 90 2.85 8.85 -18.65
CA CYS A 90 2.95 10.11 -19.38
C CYS A 90 2.11 10.10 -20.66
N GLU A 91 2.16 9.02 -21.44
CA GLU A 91 1.36 8.88 -22.68
C GLU A 91 -0.15 8.91 -22.37
N GLN A 92 -0.61 8.23 -21.32
CA GLN A 92 -2.01 8.29 -20.90
C GLN A 92 -2.41 9.67 -20.38
N ALA A 93 -1.54 10.37 -19.65
CA ALA A 93 -1.78 11.74 -19.25
C ALA A 93 -2.01 12.65 -20.46
N ILE A 94 -1.19 12.51 -21.51
CA ILE A 94 -1.37 13.22 -22.79
C ILE A 94 -2.66 12.81 -23.49
N GLU A 95 -2.97 11.51 -23.55
CA GLU A 95 -4.20 11.02 -24.18
C GLU A 95 -5.45 11.59 -23.50
N ARG A 96 -5.48 11.55 -22.15
CA ARG A 96 -6.61 12.04 -21.34
C ARG A 96 -6.77 13.56 -21.39
N SER A 97 -5.71 14.30 -21.69
CA SER A 97 -5.71 15.77 -21.77
C SER A 97 -5.83 16.25 -23.22
N PHE A 98 -4.72 16.28 -23.96
CA PHE A 98 -4.61 16.83 -25.31
C PHE A 98 -5.47 16.06 -26.32
N THR A 99 -5.36 14.73 -26.38
CA THR A 99 -6.04 13.91 -27.40
C THR A 99 -7.55 13.89 -27.20
N LYS A 100 -8.01 13.67 -25.95
CA LYS A 100 -9.44 13.71 -25.59
C LYS A 100 -10.01 15.13 -25.49
N ARG A 101 -9.18 16.16 -25.69
CA ARG A 101 -9.59 17.57 -25.69
C ARG A 101 -10.22 18.00 -24.36
N ASN A 102 -9.68 17.47 -23.27
CA ASN A 102 -10.04 17.88 -21.92
C ASN A 102 -9.16 19.05 -21.52
N TRP A 103 -9.62 20.26 -21.86
CA TRP A 103 -8.86 21.51 -21.68
C TRP A 103 -8.50 21.76 -20.21
N ARG A 104 -9.36 21.34 -19.29
CA ARG A 104 -9.10 21.43 -17.86
C ARG A 104 -7.84 20.64 -17.47
N HIS A 105 -7.74 19.41 -17.98
CA HIS A 105 -6.58 18.55 -17.78
C HIS A 105 -5.33 19.05 -18.53
N VAL A 106 -5.49 19.72 -19.69
CA VAL A 106 -4.37 20.37 -20.38
C VAL A 106 -3.77 21.48 -19.50
N VAL A 107 -4.61 22.33 -18.90
CA VAL A 107 -4.14 23.39 -17.98
C VAL A 107 -3.45 22.77 -16.76
N MET A 108 -4.02 21.71 -16.17
CA MET A 108 -3.39 21.00 -15.05
C MET A 108 -2.01 20.45 -15.40
N TYR A 109 -1.89 19.80 -16.57
CA TYR A 109 -0.63 19.26 -17.07
C TYR A 109 0.40 20.37 -17.30
N ALA A 110 -0.02 21.54 -17.80
CA ALA A 110 0.85 22.68 -18.05
C ALA A 110 1.39 23.31 -16.75
N ILE A 111 0.59 23.37 -15.69
CA ILE A 111 1.01 23.87 -14.37
C ILE A 111 2.06 22.92 -13.78
N ASP A 112 1.68 21.65 -13.60
CA ASP A 112 2.56 20.63 -13.04
C ASP A 112 2.19 19.23 -13.55
N PRO A 113 2.94 18.69 -14.53
CA PRO A 113 2.65 17.38 -15.10
C PRO A 113 2.89 16.24 -14.10
N THR A 114 3.79 16.39 -13.13
CA THR A 114 4.03 15.35 -12.10
C THR A 114 2.87 15.32 -11.11
N GLN A 115 2.41 16.47 -10.65
CA GLN A 115 1.24 16.58 -9.77
C GLN A 115 -0.04 16.11 -10.47
N TYR A 116 -0.22 16.47 -11.75
CA TYR A 116 -1.37 16.00 -12.54
C TYR A 116 -1.37 14.48 -12.70
N LEU A 117 -0.21 13.87 -12.96
CA LEU A 117 -0.06 12.41 -12.97
C LEU A 117 -0.43 11.78 -11.62
N PHE A 118 -0.01 12.40 -10.51
CA PHE A 118 -0.37 11.92 -9.18
C PHE A 118 -1.88 11.99 -8.94
N MET A 119 -2.52 13.11 -9.30
CA MET A 119 -3.97 13.28 -9.17
C MET A 119 -4.73 12.20 -9.94
N GLU A 120 -4.36 11.94 -11.19
CA GLU A 120 -4.97 10.88 -12.00
C GLU A 120 -4.73 9.49 -11.40
N PHE A 121 -3.50 9.19 -10.98
CA PHE A 121 -3.17 7.95 -10.27
C PHE A 121 -4.02 7.78 -9.00
N HIS A 122 -4.09 8.81 -8.16
CA HIS A 122 -4.82 8.81 -6.91
C HIS A 122 -6.30 8.54 -7.14
N LYS A 123 -6.90 9.21 -8.14
CA LYS A 123 -8.31 9.03 -8.48
C LYS A 123 -8.63 7.59 -8.91
N GLU A 124 -7.80 7.00 -9.77
CA GLU A 124 -7.97 5.60 -10.19
C GLU A 124 -7.80 4.64 -9.00
N TRP A 125 -6.78 4.88 -8.16
CA TRP A 125 -6.52 4.09 -6.96
C TRP A 125 -7.71 4.09 -6.00
N GLU A 126 -8.22 5.27 -5.62
CA GLU A 126 -9.33 5.37 -4.66
C GLU A 126 -10.64 4.80 -5.23
N THR A 127 -10.89 4.99 -6.53
CA THR A 127 -12.07 4.44 -7.20
C THR A 127 -12.09 2.91 -7.13
N PHE A 128 -10.95 2.25 -7.39
CA PHE A 128 -10.85 0.80 -7.30
C PHE A 128 -10.84 0.30 -5.84
N LYS A 129 -10.12 1.01 -4.95
CA LYS A 129 -10.01 0.71 -3.51
C LYS A 129 -11.39 0.65 -2.85
N GLN A 130 -12.25 1.66 -3.06
CA GLN A 130 -13.54 1.76 -2.37
C GLN A 130 -14.43 0.52 -2.59
N GLY A 131 -14.48 -0.02 -3.81
CA GLY A 131 -15.28 -1.21 -4.12
C GLY A 131 -14.70 -2.53 -3.58
N LEU A 132 -13.42 -2.54 -3.21
CA LEU A 132 -12.69 -3.73 -2.74
C LEU A 132 -12.63 -3.81 -1.22
N VAL A 133 -12.31 -2.69 -0.56
CA VAL A 133 -12.09 -2.61 0.89
C VAL A 133 -13.35 -2.99 1.66
N ASP A 134 -14.52 -2.46 1.29
CA ASP A 134 -15.76 -2.73 2.03
C ASP A 134 -16.11 -4.23 2.03
N ARG A 135 -15.93 -4.89 0.87
CA ARG A 135 -16.18 -6.33 0.72
C ARG A 135 -15.19 -7.18 1.53
N TYR A 136 -13.89 -6.92 1.36
CA TYR A 136 -12.84 -7.66 2.06
C TYR A 136 -12.87 -7.41 3.57
N CYS A 137 -13.11 -6.17 4.00
CA CYS A 137 -13.19 -5.83 5.42
C CYS A 137 -14.33 -6.60 6.10
N GLN A 138 -15.51 -6.63 5.49
CA GLN A 138 -16.64 -7.35 6.05
C GLN A 138 -16.40 -8.87 6.08
N GLU A 139 -15.85 -9.44 5.02
CA GLU A 139 -15.49 -10.86 4.95
C GLU A 139 -14.47 -11.23 6.03
N LEU A 140 -13.40 -10.44 6.18
CA LEU A 140 -12.35 -10.72 7.14
C LEU A 140 -12.84 -10.60 8.59
N LYS A 141 -13.61 -9.56 8.91
CA LYS A 141 -14.20 -9.38 10.25
C LYS A 141 -15.11 -10.54 10.62
N ASN A 142 -15.97 -10.96 9.70
CA ASN A 142 -16.89 -12.09 9.90
C ASN A 142 -16.11 -13.39 10.10
N ASN A 143 -15.11 -13.66 9.25
CA ASN A 143 -14.33 -14.89 9.30
C ASN A 143 -13.54 -15.02 10.60
N PHE A 144 -12.98 -13.94 11.15
CA PHE A 144 -12.19 -14.01 12.40
C PHE A 144 -13.05 -14.52 13.57
N GLY A 145 -14.17 -13.83 13.83
CA GLY A 145 -15.07 -14.19 14.92
C GLY A 145 -15.73 -15.56 14.71
N ASN A 146 -16.10 -15.88 13.47
CA ASN A 146 -16.69 -17.18 13.12
C ASN A 146 -15.71 -18.33 13.31
N CYS A 147 -14.42 -18.17 12.94
CA CYS A 147 -13.41 -19.19 13.16
C CYS A 147 -13.28 -19.54 14.66
N LEU A 148 -13.18 -18.54 15.54
CA LEU A 148 -13.09 -18.76 16.98
C LEU A 148 -14.34 -19.46 17.53
N ARG A 149 -15.53 -19.01 17.11
CA ARG A 149 -16.81 -19.59 17.53
C ARG A 149 -16.96 -21.04 17.06
N VAL A 150 -16.70 -21.32 15.79
CA VAL A 150 -16.88 -22.67 15.23
C VAL A 150 -15.84 -23.64 15.82
N ALA A 151 -14.59 -23.22 16.01
CA ALA A 151 -13.60 -24.04 16.70
C ALA A 151 -14.04 -24.40 18.14
N GLU A 152 -14.62 -23.43 18.87
CA GLU A 152 -15.20 -23.65 20.20
C GLU A 152 -16.36 -24.66 20.15
N GLU A 153 -17.32 -24.46 19.25
CA GLU A 153 -18.49 -25.33 19.06
C GLU A 153 -18.07 -26.77 18.71
N ARG A 154 -17.13 -26.95 17.78
CA ARG A 154 -16.65 -28.29 17.40
C ARG A 154 -15.90 -29.01 18.51
N MET A 155 -15.13 -28.29 19.32
CA MET A 155 -14.52 -28.89 20.52
C MET A 155 -15.57 -29.35 21.53
N GLN A 156 -16.65 -28.59 21.71
CA GLN A 156 -17.76 -28.96 22.60
C GLN A 156 -18.57 -30.14 22.04
N ASP A 157 -18.82 -30.18 20.73
CA ASP A 157 -19.49 -31.31 20.06
C ASP A 157 -18.70 -32.61 20.24
N LEU A 158 -17.37 -32.56 20.08
CA LEU A 158 -16.48 -33.71 20.28
C LEU A 158 -16.51 -34.23 21.71
N LEU A 159 -16.59 -33.32 22.70
CA LEU A 159 -16.72 -33.67 24.11
C LEU A 159 -18.08 -34.30 24.41
N ALA A 160 -19.17 -33.71 23.91
CA ALA A 160 -20.53 -34.19 24.14
C ALA A 160 -20.82 -35.53 23.45
N GLY A 161 -20.24 -35.76 22.28
CA GLY A 161 -20.37 -37.00 21.52
C GLY A 161 -19.58 -38.19 22.09
N GLY A 162 -18.74 -37.97 23.11
CA GLY A 162 -17.89 -39.01 23.70
C GLY A 162 -16.88 -39.63 22.73
N ASN A 163 -16.64 -38.98 21.58
CA ASN A 163 -15.86 -39.53 20.47
C ASN A 163 -14.36 -39.66 20.80
N LEU A 164 -13.88 -38.96 21.82
CA LEU A 164 -12.46 -38.88 22.18
C LEU A 164 -12.12 -39.37 23.59
N ASP A 165 -13.11 -39.56 24.48
CA ASP A 165 -12.89 -40.02 25.87
C ASP A 165 -12.33 -41.45 25.96
N GLY A 166 -12.38 -42.21 24.86
CA GLY A 166 -11.78 -43.55 24.73
C GLY A 166 -10.41 -43.61 24.05
N VAL A 167 -9.89 -42.48 23.53
CA VAL A 167 -8.63 -42.46 22.78
C VAL A 167 -7.45 -42.38 23.75
N LYS A 168 -6.81 -43.52 24.01
CA LYS A 168 -5.51 -43.54 24.71
C LYS A 168 -4.51 -42.69 23.92
N ASP A 169 -3.76 -41.84 24.62
CA ASP A 169 -2.72 -40.97 24.07
C ASP A 169 -3.23 -39.89 23.09
N LEU A 170 -4.32 -39.19 23.45
CA LEU A 170 -4.74 -37.98 22.74
C LEU A 170 -3.67 -36.88 22.91
N THR A 171 -3.16 -36.38 21.81
CA THR A 171 -2.21 -35.26 21.78
C THR A 171 -2.85 -34.04 21.11
N MET A 172 -2.26 -32.86 21.29
CA MET A 172 -2.75 -31.65 20.63
C MET A 172 -2.77 -31.77 19.11
N ASN A 173 -1.77 -32.40 18.49
CA ASN A 173 -1.77 -32.62 17.04
C ASN A 173 -2.90 -33.54 16.59
N LYS A 174 -3.16 -34.63 17.33
CA LYS A 174 -4.30 -35.52 17.05
C LYS A 174 -5.62 -34.77 17.18
N LEU A 175 -5.78 -33.96 18.23
CA LEU A 175 -6.97 -33.12 18.40
C LEU A 175 -7.13 -32.14 17.22
N SER A 176 -6.07 -31.43 16.84
CA SER A 176 -6.10 -30.53 15.68
C SER A 176 -6.45 -31.26 14.38
N HIS A 177 -5.98 -32.50 14.18
CA HIS A 177 -6.34 -33.30 13.02
C HIS A 177 -7.84 -33.66 13.00
N VAL A 178 -8.37 -34.16 14.12
CA VAL A 178 -9.80 -34.47 14.24
C VAL A 178 -10.65 -33.22 14.05
N LEU A 179 -10.24 -32.07 14.61
CA LEU A 179 -10.91 -30.80 14.38
C LEU A 179 -10.87 -30.37 12.92
N LYS A 180 -9.77 -30.64 12.19
CA LYS A 180 -9.70 -30.39 10.74
C LYS A 180 -10.71 -31.24 9.97
N GLU A 181 -10.83 -32.53 10.29
CA GLU A 181 -11.80 -33.41 9.65
C GLU A 181 -13.24 -32.95 9.88
N VAL A 182 -13.59 -32.62 11.13
CA VAL A 182 -14.95 -32.16 11.47
C VAL A 182 -15.24 -30.77 10.90
N CYS A 183 -14.24 -29.88 10.85
CA CYS A 183 -14.39 -28.56 10.22
C CYS A 183 -14.48 -28.66 8.69
N ALA A 184 -13.88 -29.68 8.06
CA ALA A 184 -13.97 -29.90 6.62
C ALA A 184 -15.41 -30.18 6.15
N GLU A 185 -16.28 -30.67 7.04
CA GLU A 185 -17.70 -30.96 6.76
C GLU A 185 -18.62 -29.73 6.89
N LEU A 186 -18.08 -28.53 7.15
CA LEU A 186 -18.88 -27.31 7.19
C LEU A 186 -19.45 -26.97 5.82
N ALA A 187 -20.70 -26.49 5.78
CA ALA A 187 -21.37 -26.08 4.55
C ALA A 187 -20.79 -24.79 3.93
N ASP A 188 -20.04 -24.01 4.71
CA ASP A 188 -19.32 -22.83 4.23
C ASP A 188 -17.88 -23.22 3.88
N ASP A 189 -17.63 -23.43 2.59
CA ASP A 189 -16.33 -23.85 2.05
C ASP A 189 -15.21 -22.85 2.38
N SER A 190 -15.52 -21.55 2.43
CA SER A 190 -14.53 -20.50 2.73
C SER A 190 -14.11 -20.58 4.20
N LEU A 191 -15.09 -20.62 5.10
CA LEU A 191 -14.84 -20.76 6.54
C LEU A 191 -14.14 -22.08 6.87
N SER A 192 -14.54 -23.18 6.22
CA SER A 192 -13.92 -24.50 6.32
C SER A 192 -12.44 -24.45 5.96
N ALA A 193 -12.11 -23.87 4.79
CA ALA A 193 -10.74 -23.76 4.33
C ALA A 193 -9.86 -22.92 5.28
N VAL A 194 -10.37 -21.79 5.77
CA VAL A 194 -9.65 -20.94 6.73
C VAL A 194 -9.40 -21.68 8.05
N LEU A 195 -10.43 -22.31 8.62
CA LEU A 195 -10.32 -23.09 9.86
C LEU A 195 -9.29 -24.21 9.74
N CYS A 196 -9.40 -25.02 8.69
CA CYS A 196 -8.52 -26.15 8.46
C CYS A 196 -7.06 -25.72 8.27
N GLY A 197 -6.84 -24.58 7.61
CA GLY A 197 -5.52 -23.98 7.44
C GLY A 197 -4.94 -23.35 8.71
N CYS A 198 -5.78 -22.86 9.62
CA CYS A 198 -5.33 -22.15 10.83
C CYS A 198 -5.20 -23.04 12.07
N LEU A 199 -5.82 -24.22 12.09
CA LEU A 199 -5.76 -25.12 13.25
C LEU A 199 -4.31 -25.53 13.56
N PRO A 200 -3.86 -25.42 14.83
CA PRO A 200 -2.46 -25.58 15.21
C PRO A 200 -1.83 -26.89 14.78
N SER A 201 -0.57 -26.82 14.34
CA SER A 201 0.28 -27.99 14.12
C SER A 201 1.58 -27.79 14.91
N PHE A 202 1.80 -28.61 15.92
CA PHE A 202 2.97 -28.56 16.78
C PHE A 202 4.07 -29.47 16.24
N GLN A 203 5.33 -29.04 16.34
CA GLN A 203 6.46 -29.92 16.06
C GLN A 203 6.43 -31.14 17.01
N ALA A 204 7.12 -32.23 16.67
CA ALA A 204 7.08 -33.47 17.45
C ALA A 204 7.58 -33.32 18.91
N ALA A 205 8.46 -32.34 19.17
CA ALA A 205 9.01 -32.09 20.51
C ALA A 205 8.06 -31.33 21.47
N PRO A 206 7.14 -30.47 20.99
CA PRO A 206 6.05 -29.91 21.82
C PRO A 206 4.66 -30.59 21.70
N ASP A 207 4.51 -31.78 21.09
CA ASP A 207 3.18 -32.43 21.00
C ASP A 207 2.71 -33.00 22.37
N TRP A 208 2.12 -32.13 23.20
CA TRP A 208 1.69 -32.49 24.55
C TRP A 208 0.49 -33.44 24.54
N THR A 209 0.58 -34.50 25.35
CA THR A 209 -0.56 -35.37 25.69
C THR A 209 -1.57 -34.62 26.55
N LEU A 210 -2.85 -34.79 26.24
CA LEU A 210 -3.98 -34.27 27.01
C LEU A 210 -4.45 -35.36 27.98
N ASN A 211 -4.37 -35.12 29.29
CA ASN A 211 -4.78 -36.13 30.28
C ASN A 211 -6.28 -36.06 30.60
N ASP A 212 -6.86 -34.87 30.48
CA ASP A 212 -8.29 -34.60 30.70
C ASP A 212 -8.80 -33.68 29.57
N PHE A 213 -9.47 -34.30 28.59
CA PHE A 213 -9.99 -33.57 27.44
C PHE A 213 -11.11 -32.59 27.84
N GLY A 214 -11.94 -32.95 28.82
CA GLY A 214 -13.01 -32.07 29.31
C GLY A 214 -12.48 -30.79 29.93
N GLN A 215 -11.46 -30.89 30.79
CA GLN A 215 -10.78 -29.72 31.35
C GLN A 215 -10.10 -28.88 30.26
N PHE A 216 -9.40 -29.52 29.32
CA PHE A 216 -8.80 -28.81 28.19
C PHE A 216 -9.84 -27.99 27.41
N VAL A 217 -10.97 -28.60 27.00
CA VAL A 217 -12.04 -27.93 26.24
C VAL A 217 -12.63 -26.76 27.03
N GLN A 218 -12.83 -26.93 28.34
CA GLN A 218 -13.32 -25.85 29.21
C GLN A 218 -12.38 -24.65 29.21
N PHE A 219 -11.07 -24.87 29.43
CA PHE A 219 -10.10 -23.79 29.47
C PHE A 219 -9.87 -23.16 28.08
N ALA A 220 -9.80 -23.97 27.02
CA ALA A 220 -9.64 -23.49 25.66
C ALA A 220 -10.84 -22.63 25.23
N SER A 221 -12.07 -23.05 25.58
CA SER A 221 -13.29 -22.27 25.31
C SER A 221 -13.27 -20.91 26.00
N VAL A 222 -12.77 -20.84 27.25
CA VAL A 222 -12.64 -19.56 27.97
C VAL A 222 -11.65 -18.63 27.25
N GLU A 223 -10.50 -19.13 26.83
CA GLU A 223 -9.51 -18.32 26.10
C GLU A 223 -10.04 -17.87 24.73
N LEU A 224 -10.67 -18.76 23.94
CA LEU A 224 -11.28 -18.39 22.65
C LEU A 224 -12.36 -17.31 22.81
N ARG A 225 -13.22 -17.43 23.83
CA ARG A 225 -14.21 -16.39 24.15
C ARG A 225 -13.54 -15.07 24.57
N ARG A 226 -12.42 -15.12 25.29
CA ARG A 226 -11.65 -13.93 25.66
C ARG A 226 -11.13 -13.21 24.41
N TYR A 227 -10.54 -13.95 23.47
CA TYR A 227 -10.12 -13.39 22.19
C TYR A 227 -11.30 -12.84 21.37
N ARG A 228 -12.44 -13.55 21.37
CA ARG A 228 -13.67 -13.08 20.71
C ARG A 228 -14.28 -11.85 21.40
N ALA A 229 -14.15 -11.68 22.71
CA ALA A 229 -14.63 -10.49 23.41
C ALA A 229 -13.84 -9.23 23.03
N ASN A 230 -12.56 -9.39 22.66
CA ASN A 230 -11.71 -8.33 22.13
C ASN A 230 -11.94 -8.08 20.62
N MET A 231 -13.02 -8.59 20.03
CA MET A 231 -13.30 -8.50 18.59
C MET A 231 -13.35 -7.06 18.07
N ARG A 232 -13.82 -6.07 18.83
CA ARG A 232 -13.76 -4.65 18.39
C ARG A 232 -12.33 -4.15 18.20
N GLU A 233 -11.41 -4.58 19.06
CA GLU A 233 -9.99 -4.26 18.94
C GLU A 233 -9.39 -4.97 17.72
N THR A 234 -9.78 -6.23 17.47
CA THR A 234 -9.41 -6.96 16.26
C THR A 234 -9.96 -6.31 14.98
N GLU A 235 -11.22 -5.88 14.97
CA GLU A 235 -11.88 -5.20 13.85
C GLU A 235 -11.19 -3.88 13.51
N THR A 236 -10.92 -3.06 14.52
CA THR A 236 -10.16 -1.80 14.38
C THR A 236 -8.75 -2.07 13.88
N THR A 237 -8.14 -3.16 14.35
CA THR A 237 -6.82 -3.60 13.90
C THR A 237 -6.83 -4.05 12.44
N VAL A 238 -7.89 -4.72 11.96
CA VAL A 238 -8.03 -5.13 10.56
C VAL A 238 -8.12 -3.91 9.65
N GLU A 239 -9.00 -2.96 9.94
CA GLU A 239 -9.13 -1.72 9.16
C GLU A 239 -7.81 -0.95 9.11
N ARG A 240 -7.16 -0.76 10.29
CA ARG A 240 -5.87 -0.06 10.37
C ARG A 240 -4.79 -0.77 9.57
N ARG A 241 -4.72 -2.10 9.63
CA ARG A 241 -3.74 -2.89 8.85
C ARG A 241 -4.02 -2.81 7.35
N MET A 242 -5.29 -2.86 6.95
CA MET A 242 -5.68 -2.69 5.55
C MET A 242 -5.25 -1.32 5.03
N GLU A 243 -5.55 -0.25 5.77
CA GLU A 243 -5.17 1.11 5.36
C GLU A 243 -3.65 1.30 5.35
N ALA A 244 -2.93 0.76 6.34
CA ALA A 244 -1.47 0.82 6.38
C ALA A 244 -0.83 0.11 5.18
N GLU A 245 -1.28 -1.11 4.88
CA GLU A 245 -0.75 -1.87 3.74
C GLU A 245 -1.13 -1.24 2.40
N LEU A 246 -2.36 -0.75 2.23
CA LEU A 246 -2.77 -0.02 1.04
C LEU A 246 -1.95 1.27 0.85
N THR A 247 -1.69 2.01 1.93
CA THR A 247 -0.90 3.25 1.87
C THR A 247 0.56 2.96 1.51
N ARG A 248 1.15 1.92 2.12
CA ARG A 248 2.50 1.44 1.79
C ARG A 248 2.60 1.07 0.31
N GLN A 249 1.68 0.24 -0.18
CA GLN A 249 1.63 -0.20 -1.58
C GLN A 249 1.37 0.95 -2.55
N LYS A 250 0.48 1.91 -2.18
CA LYS A 250 0.21 3.12 -2.98
C LYS A 250 1.48 3.97 -3.14
N SER A 251 2.21 4.18 -2.05
CA SER A 251 3.48 4.92 -2.05
C SER A 251 4.55 4.21 -2.89
N GLU A 252 4.73 2.90 -2.70
CA GLU A 252 5.70 2.11 -3.48
C GLU A 252 5.35 2.12 -4.97
N PHE A 253 4.08 1.89 -5.30
CA PHE A 253 3.63 1.91 -6.69
C PHE A 253 3.79 3.29 -7.32
N TRP A 254 3.44 4.36 -6.59
CA TRP A 254 3.65 5.74 -7.05
C TRP A 254 5.11 6.00 -7.39
N LYS A 255 6.06 5.59 -6.54
CA LYS A 255 7.50 5.73 -6.83
C LYS A 255 7.93 5.02 -8.12
N CYS A 256 7.27 3.91 -8.48
CA CYS A 256 7.54 3.19 -9.73
C CYS A 256 6.94 3.89 -10.96
N ILE A 257 5.83 4.61 -10.84
CA ILE A 257 5.14 5.24 -11.98
C ILE A 257 5.40 6.75 -12.10
N SER A 258 5.86 7.41 -11.04
CA SER A 258 6.11 8.85 -11.02
C SER A 258 7.22 9.26 -11.98
N GLY A 259 8.16 8.35 -12.24
CA GLY A 259 9.29 8.54 -13.14
C GLY A 259 10.19 9.71 -12.75
N CYS A 260 10.99 10.14 -13.71
CA CYS A 260 11.83 11.31 -13.56
C CYS A 260 11.01 12.61 -13.40
N PRO A 261 11.28 13.47 -12.40
CA PRO A 261 10.57 14.74 -12.22
C PRO A 261 11.01 15.83 -13.22
N ALA A 262 12.12 15.63 -13.93
CA ALA A 262 12.65 16.60 -14.88
C ALA A 262 11.63 16.95 -15.99
N ARG A 263 11.67 18.19 -16.45
CA ARG A 263 10.80 18.72 -17.51
C ARG A 263 11.63 19.24 -18.66
N CYS A 264 11.15 19.04 -19.88
CA CYS A 264 11.76 19.57 -21.09
C CYS A 264 11.99 21.08 -20.93
N PRO A 265 13.23 21.59 -21.04
CA PRO A 265 13.51 23.01 -20.86
C PRO A 265 12.69 23.91 -21.79
N GLY A 266 12.42 23.44 -23.01
CA GLY A 266 11.61 24.17 -23.98
C GLY A 266 10.12 24.14 -23.68
N CYS A 267 9.51 22.96 -23.63
CA CYS A 267 8.05 22.83 -23.61
C CYS A 267 7.42 22.43 -22.28
N GLY A 268 8.21 22.15 -21.25
CA GLY A 268 7.70 21.78 -19.92
C GLY A 268 7.16 20.35 -19.82
N THR A 269 7.06 19.61 -20.93
CA THR A 269 6.67 18.19 -20.92
C THR A 269 7.61 17.39 -20.00
N LYS A 270 7.03 16.53 -19.17
CA LYS A 270 7.76 15.67 -18.25
C LYS A 270 8.65 14.65 -18.98
N CYS A 271 9.81 14.35 -18.39
CA CYS A 271 10.67 13.25 -18.79
C CYS A 271 9.96 11.91 -18.61
N ASN A 272 10.01 11.05 -19.62
CA ASN A 272 9.27 9.79 -19.65
C ASN A 272 10.09 8.57 -19.17
N LEU A 273 11.21 8.80 -18.50
CA LEU A 273 12.12 7.76 -18.00
C LEU A 273 11.78 7.32 -16.58
N GLU A 274 12.21 6.10 -16.24
CA GLU A 274 11.62 5.31 -15.15
C GLU A 274 11.93 5.80 -13.73
N HIS A 275 13.07 6.46 -13.52
CA HIS A 275 13.52 6.86 -12.18
C HIS A 275 14.33 8.15 -12.22
N GLU A 276 14.26 8.97 -11.18
CA GLU A 276 15.01 10.23 -11.05
C GLU A 276 16.53 10.05 -11.26
N ASN A 277 17.07 8.93 -10.76
CA ASN A 277 18.50 8.60 -10.86
C ASN A 277 18.93 8.03 -12.22
N HIS A 278 18.10 8.14 -13.27
CA HIS A 278 18.48 7.61 -14.58
C HIS A 278 19.63 8.41 -15.18
N TRP A 279 19.82 9.65 -14.75
CA TRP A 279 21.02 10.42 -15.03
C TRP A 279 22.11 10.04 -14.01
N PRO A 280 23.39 9.82 -14.40
CA PRO A 280 24.00 10.07 -15.71
C PRO A 280 24.04 8.84 -16.63
N GLU A 281 23.31 7.77 -16.35
CA GLU A 281 23.37 6.57 -17.20
C GLU A 281 22.64 6.79 -18.54
N ARG A 282 21.55 7.56 -18.51
CA ARG A 282 20.73 7.93 -19.65
C ARG A 282 20.31 9.41 -19.53
N PRO A 283 20.50 10.22 -20.59
CA PRO A 283 20.03 11.61 -20.62
C PRO A 283 18.50 11.69 -20.58
N HIS A 284 17.96 12.82 -20.10
CA HIS A 284 16.52 13.09 -20.14
C HIS A 284 15.97 13.10 -21.56
N GLU A 285 14.71 12.66 -21.72
CA GLU A 285 14.03 12.53 -23.00
C GLU A 285 12.63 13.16 -22.91
N CYS A 286 12.23 13.86 -23.97
CA CYS A 286 10.88 14.37 -24.15
C CYS A 286 10.25 13.67 -25.35
N ARG A 287 9.17 12.91 -25.15
CA ARG A 287 8.48 12.21 -26.25
C ARG A 287 7.40 13.02 -26.94
N ARG A 288 6.74 13.94 -26.21
CA ARG A 288 5.64 14.75 -26.72
C ARG A 288 5.98 16.23 -26.60
N HIS A 289 6.01 16.94 -27.71
CA HIS A 289 6.42 18.34 -27.72
C HIS A 289 5.21 19.27 -27.81
N VAL A 290 4.99 20.04 -26.75
CA VAL A 290 3.94 21.07 -26.72
C VAL A 290 4.53 22.43 -27.11
N TYR A 291 3.67 23.44 -27.24
CA TYR A 291 4.15 24.82 -27.39
C TYR A 291 4.88 25.27 -26.12
N PRO A 292 6.06 25.91 -26.24
CA PRO A 292 6.76 26.49 -25.10
C PRO A 292 5.91 27.47 -24.29
N ALA A 293 4.90 28.10 -24.89
CA ALA A 293 3.92 28.91 -24.16
C ALA A 293 3.18 28.15 -23.03
N PHE A 294 2.99 26.83 -23.14
CA PHE A 294 2.45 26.01 -22.05
C PHE A 294 3.40 25.91 -20.84
N ASN A 295 4.67 26.24 -21.02
CA ASN A 295 5.69 26.34 -19.97
C ASN A 295 6.05 27.80 -19.66
N GLY A 296 5.17 28.76 -20.00
CA GLY A 296 5.36 30.17 -19.72
C GLY A 296 6.31 30.91 -20.67
N TRP A 297 6.75 30.28 -21.76
CA TRP A 297 7.66 30.95 -22.70
C TRP A 297 6.94 32.01 -23.54
N GLN A 298 7.60 33.15 -23.69
CA GLN A 298 7.08 34.32 -24.39
C GLN A 298 8.16 34.98 -25.25
N LYS A 299 7.74 35.67 -26.31
CA LYS A 299 8.61 36.52 -27.13
C LYS A 299 9.15 37.68 -26.29
N GLN A 300 10.39 38.11 -26.54
CA GLN A 300 10.96 39.29 -25.89
C GLN A 300 10.15 40.55 -26.19
N ASP A 301 9.82 40.75 -27.47
CA ASP A 301 9.01 41.86 -27.92
C ASP A 301 7.52 41.59 -27.63
N GLY A 302 6.88 42.53 -26.94
CA GLY A 302 5.46 42.47 -26.58
C GLY A 302 5.04 41.38 -25.59
N ARG A 303 5.96 40.52 -25.10
CA ARG A 303 5.67 39.41 -24.15
C ARG A 303 4.59 38.44 -24.65
N LYS A 304 4.37 38.36 -25.95
CA LYS A 304 3.36 37.49 -26.58
C LYS A 304 3.72 36.00 -26.40
N PRO A 305 2.75 35.08 -26.30
CA PRO A 305 3.00 33.65 -26.17
C PRO A 305 3.88 33.10 -27.29
N PHE A 306 4.72 32.13 -26.95
CA PHE A 306 5.55 31.44 -27.93
C PHE A 306 4.88 30.19 -28.49
N LEU A 307 4.25 30.31 -29.66
CA LEU A 307 3.37 29.31 -30.26
C LEU A 307 4.01 28.51 -31.40
N LEU A 308 5.31 28.25 -31.30
CA LEU A 308 6.00 27.31 -32.18
C LEU A 308 6.11 25.94 -31.52
N HIS A 309 6.17 24.90 -32.35
CA HIS A 309 6.55 23.58 -31.89
C HIS A 309 7.90 23.61 -31.17
N CYS A 310 8.05 22.89 -30.05
CA CYS A 310 9.26 22.93 -29.21
C CYS A 310 10.57 22.68 -29.98
N ARG A 311 10.51 21.86 -31.03
CA ARG A 311 11.68 21.50 -31.85
C ARG A 311 11.92 22.44 -33.03
N ALA A 312 11.14 23.50 -33.18
CA ALA A 312 11.33 24.46 -34.25
C ALA A 312 12.68 25.17 -34.13
N LYS A 313 13.39 25.36 -35.25
CA LYS A 313 14.67 26.07 -35.23
C LYS A 313 14.54 27.49 -34.67
N ALA A 314 13.48 28.19 -35.07
CA ALA A 314 13.16 29.53 -34.59
C ALA A 314 12.88 29.61 -33.07
N GLN A 315 12.34 28.54 -32.47
CA GLN A 315 12.19 28.44 -31.00
C GLN A 315 13.55 28.56 -30.31
N TRP A 316 14.53 27.80 -30.80
CA TRP A 316 15.84 27.73 -30.15
C TRP A 316 16.73 28.93 -30.48
N GLN A 317 16.50 29.62 -31.59
CA GLN A 317 17.14 30.91 -31.84
C GLN A 317 16.72 31.96 -30.81
N ILE A 318 15.48 31.91 -30.33
CA ILE A 318 14.93 32.88 -29.37
C ILE A 318 15.19 32.47 -27.92
N ALA A 319 15.25 31.16 -27.62
CA ALA A 319 15.72 30.64 -26.33
C ALA A 319 17.11 31.18 -25.92
N ARG A 320 17.94 31.49 -26.93
CA ARG A 320 19.29 32.04 -26.74
C ARG A 320 19.31 33.48 -26.23
N THR A 321 18.18 34.18 -26.24
CA THR A 321 18.05 35.57 -25.80
C THR A 321 16.96 35.67 -24.73
N ARG A 322 17.15 35.02 -23.59
CA ARG A 322 16.16 35.07 -22.51
C ARG A 322 16.29 36.39 -21.73
N PRO A 323 15.21 37.13 -21.48
CA PRO A 323 15.27 38.25 -20.55
C PRO A 323 15.64 37.73 -19.15
N PRO A 324 16.33 38.53 -18.33
CA PRO A 324 16.67 38.13 -16.98
C PRO A 324 15.41 37.77 -16.17
N ILE A 325 15.49 36.69 -15.38
CA ILE A 325 14.39 36.20 -14.53
C ILE A 325 13.95 37.26 -13.52
N GLU A 326 14.88 38.13 -13.11
CA GLU A 326 14.65 39.25 -12.20
C GLU A 326 14.89 40.59 -12.89
N ALA A 327 14.11 41.61 -12.51
CA ALA A 327 14.28 42.97 -13.02
C ALA A 327 15.70 43.49 -12.68
N GLY A 328 16.52 43.72 -13.72
CA GLY A 328 17.91 44.18 -13.58
C GLY A 328 18.97 43.06 -13.53
N GLY A 329 18.59 41.80 -13.72
CA GLY A 329 19.55 40.71 -13.90
C GLY A 329 20.37 40.84 -15.19
N PRO A 330 21.53 40.16 -15.30
CA PRO A 330 22.33 40.17 -16.51
C PRO A 330 21.57 39.50 -17.66
N GLU A 331 21.56 40.13 -18.83
CA GLU A 331 21.11 39.48 -20.06
C GLU A 331 22.01 38.28 -20.34
N ARG A 332 21.41 37.10 -20.47
CA ARG A 332 22.13 35.88 -20.84
C ARG A 332 21.97 35.65 -22.34
N TYR A 333 23.11 35.49 -23.00
CA TYR A 333 23.18 35.13 -24.40
C TYR A 333 23.95 33.83 -24.56
N TRP A 334 23.35 32.87 -25.27
CA TRP A 334 24.00 31.59 -25.60
C TRP A 334 24.28 31.50 -27.09
N ASP A 335 25.41 30.89 -27.46
CA ASP A 335 25.85 30.78 -28.87
C ASP A 335 25.07 29.75 -29.69
N ASN A 336 24.45 28.77 -29.02
CA ASN A 336 23.59 27.77 -29.64
C ASN A 336 22.78 27.06 -28.56
N PHE A 337 21.90 26.13 -28.97
CA PHE A 337 21.07 25.35 -28.06
C PHE A 337 21.89 24.50 -27.08
N GLN A 338 23.01 23.92 -27.55
CA GLN A 338 23.88 23.13 -26.69
C GLN A 338 24.49 24.01 -25.57
N ALA A 339 24.96 25.22 -25.88
CA ALA A 339 25.51 26.14 -24.88
C ALA A 339 24.48 26.54 -23.81
N MET A 340 23.21 26.70 -24.19
CA MET A 340 22.12 26.96 -23.23
C MET A 340 21.89 25.76 -22.30
N LEU A 341 21.86 24.54 -22.85
CA LEU A 341 21.74 23.33 -22.04
C LEU A 341 22.98 23.12 -21.15
N GLU A 342 24.19 23.40 -21.63
CA GLU A 342 25.42 23.27 -20.84
C GLU A 342 25.41 24.17 -19.60
N ASP A 343 24.83 25.35 -19.71
CA ASP A 343 24.73 26.34 -18.63
C ASP A 343 23.56 26.06 -17.67
N GLU A 344 22.34 25.86 -18.19
CA GLU A 344 21.12 25.81 -17.35
C GLU A 344 20.59 24.39 -17.08
N HIS A 345 20.85 23.45 -17.98
CA HIS A 345 20.24 22.12 -17.98
C HIS A 345 21.24 21.02 -18.41
N PRO A 346 22.41 20.89 -17.74
CA PRO A 346 23.46 19.97 -18.18
C PRO A 346 23.03 18.49 -18.06
N ASP A 347 21.98 18.23 -17.29
CA ASP A 347 21.31 16.95 -17.14
C ASP A 347 20.57 16.50 -18.42
N TRP A 348 20.22 17.43 -19.31
CA TRP A 348 19.58 17.15 -20.61
C TRP A 348 20.59 16.84 -21.73
N LEU A 349 21.89 16.90 -21.44
CA LEU A 349 22.94 16.54 -22.38
C LEU A 349 23.34 15.07 -22.23
N CYS A 350 23.68 14.43 -23.34
CA CYS A 350 24.26 13.10 -23.31
C CYS A 350 25.56 13.11 -22.46
N PRO A 351 25.65 12.30 -21.40
CA PRO A 351 26.80 12.28 -20.50
C PRO A 351 28.13 12.00 -21.22
N CYS A 352 28.09 11.16 -22.25
CA CYS A 352 29.26 10.74 -23.01
C CYS A 352 29.71 11.77 -24.05
N THR A 353 28.77 12.37 -24.80
CA THR A 353 29.10 13.26 -25.92
C THR A 353 29.01 14.74 -25.57
N ARG A 354 28.36 15.07 -24.44
CA ARG A 354 27.96 16.42 -24.03
C ARG A 354 27.10 17.14 -25.08
N LYS A 355 26.42 16.39 -25.94
CA LYS A 355 25.49 16.91 -26.97
C LYS A 355 24.03 16.63 -26.60
N PRO A 356 23.07 17.42 -27.08
CA PRO A 356 21.65 17.11 -26.95
C PRO A 356 21.30 15.77 -27.61
N LEU A 357 20.24 15.11 -27.14
CA LEU A 357 19.69 13.95 -27.86
C LEU A 357 19.04 14.37 -29.18
N ALA A 358 19.09 13.51 -30.20
CA ALA A 358 18.42 13.74 -31.48
C ALA A 358 16.90 14.00 -31.36
N THR A 359 16.26 13.46 -30.33
CA THR A 359 14.84 13.72 -30.01
C THR A 359 14.59 15.14 -29.50
N MET A 360 15.62 15.80 -28.97
CA MET A 360 15.59 17.18 -28.46
C MET A 360 16.19 18.18 -29.44
N GLU A 361 17.00 17.72 -30.40
CA GLU A 361 17.66 18.61 -31.35
C GLU A 361 16.64 19.38 -32.20
N PRO A 362 16.91 20.68 -32.45
CA PRO A 362 16.13 21.49 -33.39
C PRO A 362 16.07 20.80 -34.75
N LEU A 363 14.89 20.80 -35.37
CA LEU A 363 14.74 20.31 -36.74
C LEU A 363 15.14 21.44 -37.70
N GLU A 364 16.24 21.25 -38.43
CA GLU A 364 16.87 22.32 -39.24
C GLU A 364 16.02 22.79 -40.42
N ASP A 365 15.19 21.90 -40.98
CA ASP A 365 14.34 22.14 -42.15
C ASP A 365 12.91 22.62 -41.79
N TYR A 366 12.66 22.83 -40.49
CA TYR A 366 11.32 23.09 -39.97
C TYR A 366 11.16 24.55 -39.54
N GLU A 367 10.31 25.27 -40.29
CA GLU A 367 9.72 26.56 -39.90
C GLU A 367 8.19 26.39 -39.80
N GLU A 368 7.53 27.24 -39.01
CA GLU A 368 6.06 27.19 -38.83
C GLU A 368 5.37 27.21 -40.21
N ASP A 369 4.35 26.37 -40.39
CA ASP A 369 3.58 26.22 -41.64
C ASP A 369 4.32 25.62 -42.84
N CYS A 370 5.49 25.02 -42.63
CA CYS A 370 6.14 24.24 -43.67
C CYS A 370 5.35 22.94 -43.94
N GLU A 371 4.69 22.84 -45.09
CA GLU A 371 3.98 21.63 -45.56
C GLU A 371 4.89 20.38 -45.60
N THR A 372 6.20 20.56 -45.50
CA THR A 372 7.21 19.49 -45.51
C THR A 372 7.48 18.87 -44.13
N ALA A 373 6.88 19.41 -43.05
CA ALA A 373 7.01 18.80 -41.74
C ALA A 373 6.44 17.37 -41.72
N PRO A 374 7.07 16.41 -41.03
CA PRO A 374 6.52 15.06 -40.87
C PRO A 374 5.07 15.08 -40.33
N ASP A 375 4.21 14.20 -40.85
CA ASP A 375 2.78 14.11 -40.48
C ASP A 375 2.55 14.05 -38.96
N GLU A 376 3.41 13.34 -38.23
CA GLU A 376 3.33 13.25 -36.78
C GLU A 376 3.47 14.63 -36.13
N ILE A 377 4.45 15.43 -36.56
CA ILE A 377 4.69 16.79 -36.07
C ILE A 377 3.54 17.70 -36.48
N GLN A 378 3.02 17.59 -37.71
CA GLN A 378 1.85 18.36 -38.13
C GLN A 378 0.64 18.09 -37.24
N ARG A 379 0.41 16.83 -36.84
CA ARG A 379 -0.64 16.49 -35.87
C ARG A 379 -0.38 17.11 -34.50
N GLU A 380 0.87 17.11 -34.01
CA GLU A 380 1.20 17.73 -32.72
C GLU A 380 0.92 19.24 -32.73
N ILE A 381 1.32 19.94 -33.80
CA ILE A 381 1.03 21.37 -33.98
C ILE A 381 -0.47 21.62 -33.93
N GLU A 382 -1.23 20.86 -34.70
CA GLU A 382 -2.67 21.04 -34.82
C GLU A 382 -3.38 20.78 -33.47
N GLU A 383 -2.92 19.81 -32.69
CA GLU A 383 -3.39 19.56 -31.33
C GLU A 383 -3.00 20.69 -30.37
N ASN A 384 -1.79 21.22 -30.48
CA ASN A 384 -1.33 22.36 -29.70
C ASN A 384 -2.13 23.64 -30.03
N ARG A 385 -2.45 23.92 -31.30
CA ARG A 385 -3.31 25.05 -31.72
C ARG A 385 -4.69 24.95 -31.07
N ARG A 386 -5.31 23.76 -31.12
CA ARG A 386 -6.62 23.52 -30.49
C ARG A 386 -6.57 23.68 -28.98
N ALA A 387 -5.56 23.10 -28.33
CA ALA A 387 -5.37 23.21 -26.90
C ALA A 387 -5.18 24.68 -26.49
N TRP A 388 -4.30 25.41 -27.17
CA TRP A 388 -4.02 26.82 -26.86
C TRP A 388 -5.26 27.70 -27.02
N ALA A 389 -5.98 27.60 -28.14
CA ALA A 389 -7.18 28.38 -28.40
C ALA A 389 -8.27 28.24 -27.32
N ASN A 390 -8.28 27.11 -26.60
CA ASN A 390 -9.27 26.82 -25.56
C ASN A 390 -8.72 26.92 -24.13
N CYS A 391 -7.41 27.08 -23.94
CA CYS A 391 -6.78 27.16 -22.62
C CYS A 391 -6.09 28.51 -22.37
N LYS A 392 -5.88 29.35 -23.40
CA LYS A 392 -5.02 30.54 -23.29
C LYS A 392 -5.39 31.44 -22.12
N ASP A 393 -6.68 31.70 -21.89
CA ASP A 393 -7.08 32.70 -20.91
C ASP A 393 -6.77 32.21 -19.49
N ALA A 394 -7.04 30.93 -19.20
CA ALA A 394 -6.63 30.30 -17.95
C ALA A 394 -5.10 30.23 -17.78
N LEU A 395 -4.35 29.96 -18.86
CA LEU A 395 -2.88 29.90 -18.81
C LEU A 395 -2.23 31.27 -18.65
N LEU A 396 -2.81 32.33 -19.23
CA LEU A 396 -2.34 33.71 -19.03
C LEU A 396 -2.57 34.18 -17.58
N GLU A 397 -3.60 33.67 -16.90
CA GLU A 397 -3.79 33.89 -15.46
C GLU A 397 -2.68 33.22 -14.63
N HIS A 398 -2.21 32.04 -15.05
CA HIS A 398 -1.08 31.36 -14.42
C HIS A 398 0.26 32.06 -14.69
N PHE A 399 0.56 32.33 -15.96
CA PHE A 399 1.80 32.92 -16.43
C PHE A 399 1.66 34.44 -16.57
N THR A 400 1.59 35.14 -15.44
CA THR A 400 1.31 36.58 -15.37
C THR A 400 2.29 37.49 -16.14
N SER A 401 3.48 36.99 -16.50
CA SER A 401 4.43 37.72 -17.34
C SER A 401 4.03 37.78 -18.82
N MET A 402 3.18 36.86 -19.27
CA MET A 402 2.81 36.67 -20.67
C MET A 402 1.63 37.57 -21.03
N ALA A 403 1.74 38.28 -22.14
CA ALA A 403 0.68 39.14 -22.67
C ALA A 403 -0.24 38.35 -23.60
N ASP A 404 -1.51 38.75 -23.67
CA ASP A 404 -2.43 38.22 -24.68
C ASP A 404 -2.00 38.66 -26.09
N ASP A 405 -2.26 37.80 -27.07
CA ASP A 405 -2.04 38.07 -28.49
C ASP A 405 -3.35 37.87 -29.26
N PRO A 406 -4.14 38.93 -29.45
CA PRO A 406 -5.43 38.85 -30.13
C PRO A 406 -5.28 38.64 -31.64
N ASP A 407 -4.07 38.83 -32.19
CA ASP A 407 -3.82 38.81 -33.64
C ASP A 407 -3.61 37.40 -34.20
N ILE A 408 -3.74 36.35 -33.37
CA ILE A 408 -3.52 34.95 -33.78
C ILE A 408 -4.63 34.50 -34.73
N PRO A 409 -4.34 34.26 -36.03
CA PRO A 409 -5.39 34.09 -37.05
C PRO A 409 -6.23 32.82 -36.89
N TRP A 410 -5.64 31.76 -36.32
CA TRP A 410 -6.28 30.47 -36.13
C TRP A 410 -7.02 30.34 -34.80
N LEU A 411 -6.98 31.36 -33.93
CA LEU A 411 -7.57 31.27 -32.60
C LEU A 411 -9.08 31.00 -32.66
N GLU A 412 -9.80 31.84 -33.42
CA GLU A 412 -11.25 31.71 -33.59
C GLU A 412 -11.64 30.43 -34.34
N LYS A 413 -10.78 29.92 -35.23
CA LYS A 413 -11.02 28.64 -35.93
C LYS A 413 -11.14 27.46 -34.96
N TYR A 414 -10.34 27.45 -33.89
CA TYR A 414 -10.26 26.33 -32.96
C TYR A 414 -10.96 26.55 -31.62
N LYS A 415 -11.35 27.78 -31.32
CA LYS A 415 -12.11 28.11 -30.13
C LYS A 415 -13.46 27.41 -30.16
N ARG A 416 -13.74 26.59 -29.14
CA ARG A 416 -15.01 25.88 -29.03
C ARG A 416 -16.05 26.79 -28.35
N GLU A 417 -17.19 26.99 -28.99
CA GLU A 417 -18.32 27.70 -28.38
C GLU A 417 -18.71 27.04 -27.05
N GLY A 418 -18.72 27.83 -25.97
CA GLY A 418 -19.06 27.38 -24.61
C GLY A 418 -18.10 26.36 -23.99
N GLY A 419 -16.96 26.06 -24.62
CA GLY A 419 -16.00 25.07 -24.14
C GLY A 419 -14.61 25.61 -23.83
N ALA A 420 -14.28 26.83 -24.22
CA ALA A 420 -13.01 27.46 -23.89
C ALA A 420 -12.98 27.88 -22.40
N LEU A 421 -11.84 27.66 -21.76
CA LEU A 421 -11.61 28.04 -20.37
C LEU A 421 -11.30 29.54 -20.28
N SER A 422 -11.90 30.18 -19.28
CA SER A 422 -11.71 31.58 -18.92
C SER A 422 -10.62 31.74 -17.85
N ARG A 423 -10.29 32.99 -17.52
CA ARG A 423 -9.41 33.32 -16.37
C ARG A 423 -10.00 32.88 -15.04
N GLU A 424 -11.33 32.96 -14.88
CA GLU A 424 -12.03 32.62 -13.64
C GLU A 424 -11.96 31.11 -13.34
N ASP A 425 -11.85 30.28 -14.38
CA ASP A 425 -11.73 28.83 -14.23
C ASP A 425 -10.40 28.42 -13.58
N PHE A 426 -9.34 29.22 -13.72
CA PHE A 426 -7.99 28.87 -13.30
C PHE A 426 -7.89 28.53 -11.81
N ALA A 427 -8.52 29.32 -10.94
CA ALA A 427 -8.47 29.09 -9.50
C ALA A 427 -9.03 27.70 -9.14
N SER A 428 -10.19 27.35 -9.69
CA SER A 428 -10.79 26.03 -9.50
C SER A 428 -9.90 24.90 -10.03
N ILE A 429 -9.26 25.10 -11.20
CA ILE A 429 -8.36 24.10 -11.80
C ILE A 429 -7.15 23.84 -10.90
N ARG A 430 -6.52 24.92 -10.44
CA ARG A 430 -5.37 24.84 -9.54
C ARG A 430 -5.76 24.16 -8.23
N ASP A 431 -6.88 24.56 -7.64
CA ASP A 431 -7.34 24.00 -6.37
C ASP A 431 -7.67 22.50 -6.50
N GLU A 432 -8.23 22.06 -7.64
CA GLU A 432 -8.41 20.63 -7.93
C GLU A 432 -7.08 19.89 -8.09
N LEU A 433 -6.13 20.46 -8.85
CA LEU A 433 -4.81 19.85 -9.08
C LEU A 433 -4.06 19.56 -7.78
N PHE A 434 -4.15 20.48 -6.81
CA PHE A 434 -3.47 20.39 -5.52
C PHE A 434 -4.37 19.92 -4.37
N ALA A 435 -5.60 19.46 -4.65
CA ALA A 435 -6.51 18.92 -3.63
C ALA A 435 -5.96 17.64 -2.97
N VAL A 436 -5.08 16.93 -3.67
CA VAL A 436 -4.43 15.71 -3.20
C VAL A 436 -2.92 15.85 -3.37
N THR A 437 -2.16 15.75 -2.28
CA THR A 437 -0.69 15.79 -2.34
C THR A 437 -0.12 14.38 -2.41
N PRO A 438 0.99 14.17 -3.15
CA PRO A 438 1.79 12.97 -3.03
C PRO A 438 2.04 12.69 -1.56
N LEU A 439 1.83 11.43 -1.13
CA LEU A 439 2.17 11.03 0.22
C LEU A 439 3.65 11.32 0.42
N GLU A 440 3.97 12.32 1.24
CA GLU A 440 5.32 12.53 1.73
C GLU A 440 5.76 11.22 2.38
N SER A 441 6.98 10.80 2.06
CA SER A 441 7.56 9.50 2.40
C SER A 441 7.16 8.99 3.79
N LEU A 442 6.98 7.67 3.88
CA LEU A 442 6.77 6.77 5.04
C LEU A 442 7.26 7.20 6.45
N GLU A 443 8.10 8.23 6.58
CA GLU A 443 8.55 8.82 7.85
C GLU A 443 7.39 9.33 8.73
N ALA A 444 6.29 9.77 8.13
CA ALA A 444 5.08 10.13 8.90
C ALA A 444 4.33 8.90 9.46
N MET A 445 4.52 7.71 8.87
CA MET A 445 3.82 6.48 9.28
C MET A 445 4.57 5.68 10.34
N ASP A 446 5.91 5.76 10.40
CA ASP A 446 6.69 5.21 11.52
C ASP A 446 6.29 5.86 12.86
N SER A 447 5.84 7.13 12.84
CA SER A 447 5.26 7.80 14.01
C SER A 447 3.88 7.25 14.42
N MET A 448 3.16 6.54 13.55
CA MET A 448 1.84 5.96 13.81
C MET A 448 1.89 4.46 14.15
N MET A 449 3.08 3.86 14.13
CA MET A 449 3.28 2.46 14.45
C MET A 449 4.24 2.30 15.65
N PRO A 450 3.74 2.39 16.90
CA PRO A 450 4.36 1.61 17.95
C PRO A 450 4.03 0.14 17.64
N LEU A 451 4.84 -0.48 16.78
CA LEU A 451 4.97 -1.93 16.69
C LEU A 451 5.88 -2.35 17.83
N ASP A 452 5.33 -2.37 19.04
CA ASP A 452 5.74 -3.22 20.15
C ASP A 452 4.90 -2.79 21.35
N ASP A 453 3.80 -3.50 21.59
CA ASP A 453 3.28 -3.57 22.95
C ASP A 453 4.09 -4.68 23.63
N PRO A 454 4.86 -4.38 24.69
CA PRO A 454 5.47 -5.41 25.49
C PRO A 454 4.32 -6.16 26.16
N LEU A 455 3.95 -7.32 25.63
CA LEU A 455 3.12 -8.27 26.36
C LEU A 455 3.97 -8.77 27.53
N ASP A 456 3.87 -7.99 28.60
CA ASP A 456 3.96 -8.26 30.01
C ASP A 456 4.61 -9.59 30.37
N GLU A 457 5.76 -9.44 31.04
CA GLU A 457 6.44 -10.44 31.84
C GLU A 457 5.46 -11.08 32.84
N SER A 458 4.74 -12.14 32.45
CA SER A 458 4.21 -13.05 33.45
C SER A 458 5.33 -13.99 33.88
N GLY A 459 6.19 -13.50 34.76
CA GLY A 459 6.95 -14.36 35.66
C GLY A 459 5.97 -15.12 36.55
N TYR A 460 5.77 -16.40 36.27
CA TYR A 460 5.39 -17.45 37.21
C TYR A 460 5.84 -18.81 36.72
#